data_AF-A0A2V6I519-F1
#
_entry.id   AF-A0A2V6I519-F1
#
_cell.length_a   1.000
_cell.length_b   1.000
_cell.length_c   1.000
_cell.angle_alpha   90.00
_cell.angle_beta   90.00
_cell.angle_gamma   90.00
#
_symmetry.space_group_name_H-M   'P 1'
#
loop_
_entity.id
_entity.type
_entity.pdbx_description
1 polymer ?
#
loop_
_entity_poly.entity_id
_entity_poly.type
_entity_poly.pdbx_seq_one_letter_code
_entity_poly.pdbx_strand_id
1 'polypeptide(L)'
;MVDLPFEQFPALSAIGICRHAFAQRIPGIDVSHDKPEVLKRLDAAHRGIRNGIGVDDWLLFTAQQIHGDRIAIVDRADCSGSRVGCEDKQFPGCDGIITNQRGIVLGVYVADCCAVYIVDSKTPAIGLVHSGRKGTELGIVPNAIAQMSDRFGSDPADMIVQLSPCIRPPDYEVDFAAEIVRQCRALGVKTIHDSRVCTARDLKRYYSYRAEKGKTGRMLAVIGLNPTSAN
;
A
#
# COMPACT_ATOMS: atom_id res chain seq x y z
N MET A 1 8.63 25.00 -2.85
CA MET A 1 8.33 23.57 -2.62
C MET A 1 6.87 23.40 -2.97
N VAL A 2 6.53 22.60 -3.98
CA VAL A 2 5.11 22.32 -4.29
C VAL A 2 4.59 21.48 -3.13
N ASP A 3 3.53 21.93 -2.46
CA ASP A 3 2.86 21.15 -1.43
C ASP A 3 2.19 19.96 -2.12
N LEU A 4 2.75 18.76 -1.94
CA LEU A 4 2.29 17.55 -2.63
C LEU A 4 1.21 16.88 -1.79
N PRO A 5 0.03 16.58 -2.37
CA PRO A 5 -1.10 16.10 -1.59
C PRO A 5 -0.95 14.61 -1.26
N PHE A 6 -0.84 14.29 0.02
CA PHE A 6 -0.93 12.94 0.54
C PHE A 6 -1.67 12.92 1.88
N GLU A 7 -2.18 11.77 2.26
CA GLU A 7 -2.82 11.56 3.56
C GLU A 7 -2.07 10.52 4.39
N GLN A 8 -2.14 10.69 5.70
CA GLN A 8 -1.69 9.72 6.69
C GLN A 8 -2.86 9.29 7.55
N PHE A 9 -2.94 7.99 7.80
CA PHE A 9 -3.97 7.43 8.65
C PHE A 9 -3.59 7.53 10.14
N PRO A 10 -4.42 8.14 11.00
CA PRO A 10 -4.12 8.29 12.43
C PRO A 10 -3.80 6.98 13.15
N ALA A 11 -4.48 5.89 12.76
CA ALA A 11 -4.27 4.57 13.34
C ALA A 11 -2.83 4.05 13.14
N LEU A 12 -2.22 4.34 12.00
CA LEU A 12 -0.85 3.95 11.69
C LEU A 12 0.17 4.94 12.27
N SER A 13 -0.14 6.25 12.23
CA SER A 13 0.73 7.29 12.80
C SER A 13 0.91 7.12 14.31
N ALA A 14 -0.12 6.67 15.02
CA ALA A 14 -0.09 6.44 16.46
C ALA A 14 0.84 5.29 16.89
N ILE A 15 1.22 4.37 15.99
CA ILE A 15 2.07 3.20 16.31
C ILE A 15 3.52 3.63 16.55
N GLY A 16 4.00 4.64 15.81
CA GLY A 16 5.35 5.20 15.97
C GLY A 16 6.52 4.36 15.41
N ILE A 17 6.28 3.14 14.91
CA ILE A 17 7.34 2.26 14.37
C ILE A 17 7.48 2.30 12.85
N CYS A 18 6.55 2.94 12.15
CA CYS A 18 6.52 2.99 10.69
C CYS A 18 6.24 4.40 10.17
N ARG A 19 6.61 4.64 8.91
CA ARG A 19 6.25 5.81 8.11
C ARG A 19 5.38 5.33 6.97
N HIS A 20 4.29 6.04 6.69
CA HIS A 20 3.36 5.70 5.61
C HIS A 20 2.79 6.95 4.97
N ALA A 21 2.29 6.78 3.76
CA ALA A 21 1.47 7.76 3.06
C ALA A 21 0.52 7.06 2.09
N PHE A 22 -0.58 7.74 1.79
CA PHE A 22 -1.41 7.47 0.63
C PHE A 22 -1.46 8.75 -0.22
N ALA A 23 -0.84 8.70 -1.40
CA ALA A 23 -0.83 9.83 -2.32
C ALA A 23 -2.23 10.12 -2.83
N GLN A 24 -2.57 11.41 -2.93
CA GLN A 24 -3.79 11.87 -3.56
C GLN A 24 -3.52 12.23 -5.03
N ARG A 25 -4.56 12.66 -5.75
CA ARG A 25 -4.44 13.15 -7.12
C ARG A 25 -3.43 14.28 -7.19
N ILE A 26 -2.50 14.19 -8.14
CA ILE A 26 -1.54 15.25 -8.44
C ILE A 26 -2.14 16.19 -9.50
N PRO A 27 -2.40 17.47 -9.18
CA PRO A 27 -2.94 18.43 -10.15
C PRO A 27 -1.96 18.72 -11.28
N GLY A 28 -2.49 19.02 -12.47
CA GLY A 28 -1.68 19.47 -13.61
C GLY A 28 -0.90 18.38 -14.35
N ILE A 29 -0.99 17.11 -13.92
CA ILE A 29 -0.40 15.98 -14.63
C ILE A 29 -1.41 15.39 -15.60
N ASP A 30 -1.05 15.33 -16.89
CA ASP A 30 -1.85 14.62 -17.89
C ASP A 30 -1.73 13.11 -17.69
N VAL A 31 -2.86 12.49 -17.36
CA VAL A 31 -3.00 11.06 -17.06
C VAL A 31 -3.76 10.29 -18.15
N SER A 32 -3.96 10.90 -19.32
CA SER A 32 -4.69 10.31 -20.45
C SER A 32 -3.84 9.35 -21.29
N HIS A 33 -2.96 8.57 -20.65
CA HIS A 33 -2.00 7.66 -21.26
C HIS A 33 -2.17 6.22 -20.72
N ASP A 34 -1.36 5.29 -21.21
CA ASP A 34 -1.28 3.96 -20.62
C ASP A 34 -0.65 3.99 -19.21
N LYS A 35 -0.83 2.91 -18.45
CA LYS A 35 -0.35 2.83 -17.04
C LYS A 35 1.15 3.14 -16.93
N PRO A 36 2.06 2.57 -17.75
CA PRO A 36 3.49 2.88 -17.67
C PRO A 36 3.83 4.36 -17.85
N GLU A 37 3.27 5.01 -18.87
CA GLU A 37 3.54 6.43 -19.14
C GLU A 37 2.93 7.33 -18.04
N VAL A 38 1.73 7.00 -17.56
CA VAL A 38 1.12 7.68 -16.40
C VAL A 38 2.01 7.60 -15.17
N LEU A 39 2.55 6.41 -14.85
CA LEU A 39 3.44 6.25 -13.70
C LEU A 39 4.75 7.03 -13.86
N LYS A 40 5.31 7.06 -15.07
CA LYS A 40 6.50 7.88 -15.38
C LYS A 40 6.24 9.37 -15.13
N ARG A 41 5.05 9.87 -15.51
CA ARG A 41 4.66 11.28 -15.27
C ARG A 41 4.42 11.61 -13.81
N LEU A 42 3.96 10.63 -13.02
CA LEU A 42 3.72 10.78 -11.59
C LEU A 42 4.98 10.57 -10.74
N ASP A 43 6.07 10.01 -11.30
CA ASP A 43 7.27 9.60 -10.56
C ASP A 43 7.86 10.74 -9.71
N ALA A 44 8.03 11.93 -10.28
CA ALA A 44 8.59 13.08 -9.56
C ALA A 44 7.74 13.47 -8.34
N ALA A 45 6.40 13.47 -8.49
CA ALA A 45 5.48 13.77 -7.39
C ALA A 45 5.50 12.65 -6.33
N HIS A 46 5.51 11.39 -6.76
CA HIS A 46 5.58 10.25 -5.85
C HIS A 46 6.89 10.21 -5.05
N ARG A 47 8.04 10.51 -5.67
CA ARG A 47 9.31 10.69 -4.95
C ARG A 47 9.24 11.85 -3.96
N GLY A 48 8.64 12.97 -4.35
CA GLY A 48 8.42 14.10 -3.46
C GLY A 48 7.56 13.74 -2.23
N ILE A 49 6.53 12.91 -2.40
CA ILE A 49 5.71 12.40 -1.28
C ILE A 49 6.52 11.48 -0.37
N ARG A 50 7.36 10.60 -0.92
CA ARG A 50 8.27 9.75 -0.12
C ARG A 50 9.26 10.60 0.70
N ASN A 51 9.82 11.64 0.09
CA ASN A 51 10.66 12.62 0.79
C ASN A 51 9.86 13.35 1.89
N GLY A 52 8.61 13.72 1.62
CA GLY A 52 7.72 14.36 2.60
C GLY A 52 7.45 13.53 3.86
N ILE A 53 7.58 12.21 3.78
CA ILE A 53 7.54 11.30 4.94
C ILE A 53 8.93 10.80 5.38
N GLY A 54 10.01 11.29 4.76
CA GLY A 54 11.40 10.97 5.10
C GLY A 54 11.84 9.54 4.78
N VAL A 55 11.34 8.95 3.69
CA VAL A 55 11.74 7.59 3.24
C VAL A 55 12.34 7.59 1.84
N ASP A 56 12.80 8.75 1.36
CA ASP A 56 13.41 8.93 0.05
C ASP A 56 14.75 8.20 -0.11
N ASP A 57 15.55 8.12 0.96
CA ASP A 57 16.83 7.39 0.99
C ASP A 57 16.66 5.87 1.27
N TRP A 58 15.43 5.37 1.30
CA TRP A 58 15.12 3.95 1.56
C TRP A 58 14.80 3.23 0.25
N LEU A 59 15.18 1.96 0.15
CA LEU A 59 14.90 1.14 -1.03
C LEU A 59 13.39 0.94 -1.19
N LEU A 60 12.87 1.24 -2.38
CA LEU A 60 11.47 1.01 -2.71
C LEU A 60 11.27 -0.37 -3.33
N PHE A 61 10.40 -1.14 -2.69
CA PHE A 61 9.91 -2.41 -3.20
C PHE A 61 8.45 -2.29 -3.63
N THR A 62 8.16 -2.54 -4.90
CA THR A 62 6.80 -2.49 -5.45
C THR A 62 6.32 -3.84 -5.97
N ALA A 63 5.00 -4.00 -6.06
CA ALA A 63 4.37 -5.15 -6.68
C ALA A 63 3.97 -4.81 -8.13
N GLN A 64 4.09 -5.76 -9.07
CA GLN A 64 3.63 -5.54 -10.45
C GLN A 64 2.10 -5.34 -10.53
N GLN A 65 1.37 -6.02 -9.65
CA GLN A 65 -0.08 -6.00 -9.49
C GLN A 65 -0.84 -6.54 -10.71
N ILE A 66 -1.08 -7.86 -10.72
CA ILE A 66 -1.82 -8.56 -11.77
C ILE A 66 -3.25 -8.94 -11.34
N HIS A 67 -3.72 -8.37 -10.22
CA HIS A 67 -4.98 -8.70 -9.55
C HIS A 67 -5.07 -10.18 -9.14
N GLY A 68 -3.93 -10.76 -8.74
CA GLY A 68 -3.84 -12.08 -8.13
C GLY A 68 -3.85 -12.02 -6.61
N ASP A 69 -3.33 -13.07 -5.98
CA ASP A 69 -3.24 -13.26 -4.52
C ASP A 69 -1.81 -13.49 -4.02
N ARG A 70 -0.82 -13.40 -4.91
CA ARG A 70 0.58 -13.66 -4.58
C ARG A 70 1.19 -12.52 -3.76
N ILE A 71 1.85 -12.90 -2.68
CA ILE A 71 2.58 -12.02 -1.78
C ILE A 71 4.08 -12.21 -1.99
N ALA A 72 4.80 -11.11 -2.18
CA ALA A 72 6.25 -11.08 -2.14
C ALA A 72 6.72 -10.88 -0.68
N ILE A 73 7.83 -11.52 -0.32
CA ILE A 73 8.48 -11.34 0.98
C ILE A 73 9.81 -10.66 0.70
N VAL A 74 10.04 -9.49 1.32
CA VAL A 74 11.35 -8.83 1.26
C VAL A 74 12.16 -9.24 2.48
N ASP A 75 13.32 -9.84 2.26
CA ASP A 75 14.24 -10.27 3.30
C ASP A 75 15.58 -9.51 3.27
N ARG A 76 16.50 -9.89 4.17
CA ARG A 76 17.80 -9.23 4.27
C ARG A 76 18.69 -9.48 3.05
N ALA A 77 18.50 -10.58 2.31
CA ALA A 77 19.30 -10.89 1.12
C ALA A 77 18.94 -9.96 -0.05
N ASP A 78 17.67 -9.57 -0.14
CA ASP A 78 17.24 -8.46 -1.02
C ASP A 78 17.86 -7.11 -0.64
N CYS A 79 18.38 -6.98 0.59
CA CYS A 79 18.96 -5.77 1.15
C CYS A 79 20.50 -5.82 1.29
N SER A 80 21.14 -6.98 1.03
CA SER A 80 22.57 -7.22 1.32
C SER A 80 23.46 -6.98 0.09
N GLY A 81 23.58 -5.72 -0.28
CA GLY A 81 24.74 -5.17 -0.95
C GLY A 81 25.16 -3.93 -0.18
N SER A 82 26.42 -3.49 -0.28
CA SER A 82 26.78 -2.12 0.08
C SER A 82 25.69 -1.16 -0.43
N ARG A 83 25.35 -0.06 0.30
CA ARG A 83 24.42 0.97 -0.22
C ARG A 83 24.81 1.47 -1.62
N VAL A 84 26.05 1.23 -2.02
CA VAL A 84 26.53 1.26 -3.40
C VAL A 84 26.03 0.00 -4.16
N GLY A 85 24.87 0.12 -4.82
CA GLY A 85 24.36 -0.87 -5.78
C GLY A 85 23.03 -1.56 -5.43
N CYS A 86 22.37 -1.20 -4.33
CA CYS A 86 20.99 -1.61 -4.08
C CYS A 86 20.02 -0.66 -4.79
N GLU A 87 19.12 -1.19 -5.61
CA GLU A 87 18.18 -0.42 -6.43
C GLU A 87 16.73 -0.73 -6.04
N ASP A 88 15.83 0.20 -6.38
CA ASP A 88 14.38 -0.02 -6.33
C ASP A 88 14.01 -1.30 -7.10
N LYS A 89 13.15 -2.15 -6.53
CA LYS A 89 12.78 -3.45 -7.09
C LYS A 89 11.28 -3.59 -7.25
N GLN A 90 10.85 -4.17 -8.37
CA GLN A 90 9.47 -4.59 -8.57
C GLN A 90 9.36 -6.11 -8.57
N PHE A 91 8.42 -6.66 -7.80
CA PHE A 91 8.14 -8.09 -7.76
C PHE A 91 7.12 -8.49 -8.85
N PRO A 92 7.51 -9.31 -9.83
CA PRO A 92 6.62 -9.74 -10.90
C PRO A 92 5.53 -10.68 -10.38
N GLY A 93 4.32 -10.54 -10.94
CA GLY A 93 3.17 -11.40 -10.64
C GLY A 93 2.66 -11.37 -9.20
N CYS A 94 3.10 -10.40 -8.39
CA CYS A 94 2.66 -10.22 -7.01
C CYS A 94 1.70 -9.03 -6.92
N ASP A 95 0.84 -9.05 -5.90
CA ASP A 95 -0.14 -8.01 -5.59
C ASP A 95 -0.03 -7.51 -4.15
N GLY A 96 0.76 -8.19 -3.31
CA GLY A 96 1.11 -7.67 -1.99
C GLY A 96 2.58 -7.93 -1.67
N ILE A 97 3.07 -7.20 -0.68
CA ILE A 97 4.44 -7.34 -0.17
C ILE A 97 4.39 -7.32 1.34
N ILE A 98 5.18 -8.17 1.98
CA ILE A 98 5.36 -8.19 3.44
C ILE A 98 6.86 -8.20 3.80
N THR A 99 7.20 -7.65 4.96
CA THR A 99 8.58 -7.65 5.47
C THR A 99 8.64 -7.34 6.96
N ASN A 100 9.71 -7.81 7.62
CA ASN A 100 10.15 -7.35 8.93
C ASN A 100 11.49 -6.57 8.86
N GLN A 101 11.97 -6.26 7.65
CA GLN A 101 13.20 -5.51 7.45
C GLN A 101 12.95 -4.00 7.63
N ARG A 102 13.93 -3.30 8.20
CA ARG A 102 13.89 -1.87 8.49
C ARG A 102 14.64 -1.07 7.43
N GLY A 103 14.28 0.20 7.25
CA GLY A 103 14.96 1.08 6.28
C GLY A 103 14.64 0.74 4.81
N ILE A 104 13.52 0.06 4.58
CA ILE A 104 12.94 -0.19 3.27
C ILE A 104 11.49 0.29 3.24
N VAL A 105 10.99 0.60 2.05
CA VAL A 105 9.62 1.08 1.84
C VAL A 105 8.90 0.19 0.83
N LEU A 106 7.71 -0.29 1.21
CA LEU A 106 6.81 -1.04 0.35
C LEU A 106 5.91 -0.07 -0.41
N GLY A 107 5.59 -0.36 -1.67
CA GLY A 107 4.71 0.46 -2.50
C GLY A 107 3.72 -0.33 -3.36
N VAL A 108 2.47 0.11 -3.40
CA VAL A 108 1.45 -0.38 -4.36
C VAL A 108 0.70 0.79 -4.98
N TYR A 109 0.28 0.62 -6.24
CA TYR A 109 -0.44 1.64 -6.99
C TYR A 109 -1.92 1.30 -7.12
N VAL A 110 -2.81 2.23 -6.79
CA VAL A 110 -4.25 2.00 -6.87
C VAL A 110 -4.98 3.12 -7.60
N ALA A 111 -6.06 2.76 -8.27
CA ALA A 111 -7.13 3.65 -8.67
C ALA A 111 -8.39 2.79 -8.59
N ASP A 112 -9.24 3.06 -7.59
CA ASP A 112 -10.39 2.26 -7.14
C ASP A 112 -10.10 1.02 -6.29
N CYS A 113 -9.08 0.22 -6.56
CA CYS A 113 -8.76 -0.92 -5.67
C CYS A 113 -8.30 -0.44 -4.28
N CYS A 114 -8.47 -1.26 -3.24
CA CYS A 114 -8.01 -0.92 -1.90
C CYS A 114 -6.51 -1.18 -1.76
N ALA A 115 -5.76 -0.22 -1.24
CA ALA A 115 -4.48 -0.48 -0.60
C ALA A 115 -4.75 -0.86 0.86
N VAL A 116 -4.30 -2.03 1.28
CA VAL A 116 -4.48 -2.54 2.65
C VAL A 116 -3.12 -2.54 3.33
N TYR A 117 -2.99 -1.72 4.35
CA TYR A 117 -1.81 -1.63 5.20
C TYR A 117 -2.01 -2.59 6.38
N ILE A 118 -0.99 -3.38 6.68
CA ILE A 118 -0.98 -4.30 7.81
C ILE A 118 0.26 -4.00 8.63
N VAL A 119 0.11 -3.78 9.93
CA VAL A 119 1.23 -3.52 10.84
C VAL A 119 1.10 -4.39 12.06
N ASP A 120 2.12 -5.19 12.35
CA ASP A 120 2.33 -5.78 13.66
C ASP A 120 3.41 -4.96 14.39
N SER A 121 3.06 -4.46 15.58
CA SER A 121 3.98 -3.70 16.42
C SER A 121 4.66 -4.54 17.51
N LYS A 122 4.12 -5.72 17.82
CA LYS A 122 4.68 -6.68 18.79
C LYS A 122 5.81 -7.47 18.18
N THR A 123 5.60 -7.98 16.97
CA THR A 123 6.67 -8.46 16.09
C THR A 123 6.80 -7.45 14.95
N PRO A 124 7.71 -6.46 15.01
CA PRO A 124 7.77 -5.37 14.04
C PRO A 124 7.83 -5.87 12.60
N ALA A 125 6.68 -5.85 11.94
CA ALA A 125 6.47 -6.36 10.61
C ALA A 125 5.36 -5.54 9.94
N ILE A 126 5.50 -5.35 8.63
CA ILE A 126 4.55 -4.60 7.82
C ILE A 126 4.16 -5.38 6.58
N GLY A 127 2.95 -5.12 6.11
CA GLY A 127 2.42 -5.58 4.84
C GLY A 127 1.74 -4.45 4.10
N LEU A 128 1.85 -4.46 2.78
CA LEU A 128 1.11 -3.58 1.88
C LEU A 128 0.53 -4.38 0.72
N VAL A 129 -0.80 -4.40 0.62
CA VAL A 129 -1.54 -5.30 -0.28
C VAL A 129 -2.46 -4.51 -1.19
N HIS A 130 -2.41 -4.78 -2.49
CA HIS A 130 -3.38 -4.33 -3.48
C HIS A 130 -4.55 -5.32 -3.53
N SER A 131 -5.71 -4.89 -3.03
CA SER A 131 -6.91 -5.72 -2.97
C SER A 131 -8.07 -5.04 -3.73
N GLY A 132 -8.23 -5.41 -4.99
CA GLY A 132 -9.44 -5.16 -5.77
C GLY A 132 -10.46 -6.30 -5.62
N ARG A 133 -11.50 -6.31 -6.46
CA ARG A 133 -12.51 -7.39 -6.49
C ARG A 133 -11.87 -8.79 -6.56
N LYS A 134 -11.08 -9.06 -7.61
CA LYS A 134 -10.48 -10.37 -7.85
C LYS A 134 -9.51 -10.79 -6.74
N GLY A 135 -8.64 -9.88 -6.28
CA GLY A 135 -7.71 -10.17 -5.18
C GLY A 135 -8.45 -10.50 -3.88
N THR A 136 -9.55 -9.79 -3.59
CA THR A 136 -10.39 -10.06 -2.41
C THR A 136 -11.11 -11.41 -2.52
N GLU A 137 -11.65 -11.75 -3.70
CA GLU A 137 -12.26 -13.06 -3.99
C GLU A 137 -11.25 -14.21 -3.82
N LEU A 138 -9.98 -13.99 -4.18
CA LEU A 138 -8.88 -14.94 -3.98
C LEU A 138 -8.31 -14.94 -2.55
N GLY A 139 -8.77 -14.04 -1.67
CA GLY A 139 -8.30 -13.97 -0.29
C GLY A 139 -6.86 -13.45 -0.12
N ILE A 140 -6.44 -12.46 -0.93
CA ILE A 140 -5.07 -11.92 -0.84
C ILE A 140 -4.73 -11.34 0.54
N VAL A 141 -5.68 -10.66 1.20
CA VAL A 141 -5.45 -10.10 2.54
C VAL A 141 -5.31 -11.21 3.58
N PRO A 142 -6.20 -12.23 3.62
CA PRO A 142 -5.97 -13.45 4.39
C PRO A 142 -4.61 -14.10 4.15
N ASN A 143 -4.19 -14.23 2.89
CA ASN A 143 -2.91 -14.80 2.52
C ASN A 143 -1.73 -14.00 3.11
N ALA A 144 -1.79 -12.67 3.02
CA ALA A 144 -0.78 -11.79 3.62
C ALA A 144 -0.70 -11.94 5.14
N ILE A 145 -1.84 -11.95 5.84
CA ILE A 145 -1.90 -12.13 7.30
C ILE A 145 -1.32 -13.48 7.71
N ALA A 146 -1.75 -14.56 7.04
CA ALA A 146 -1.25 -15.92 7.31
C ALA A 146 0.26 -15.99 7.10
N GLN A 147 0.78 -15.42 6.02
CA GLN A 147 2.23 -15.38 5.78
C GLN A 147 2.99 -14.52 6.78
N MET A 148 2.42 -13.41 7.26
CA MET A 148 3.04 -12.64 8.36
C MET A 148 3.13 -13.47 9.64
N SER A 149 2.07 -14.22 9.98
CA SER A 149 2.08 -15.15 11.11
C SER A 149 3.13 -16.25 10.93
N ASP A 150 3.15 -16.93 9.78
CA ASP A 150 4.06 -18.05 9.52
C ASP A 150 5.53 -17.62 9.46
N ARG A 151 5.81 -16.43 8.90
CA ARG A 151 7.18 -15.98 8.62
C ARG A 151 7.79 -15.14 9.74
N PHE A 152 6.97 -14.34 10.41
CA PHE A 152 7.46 -13.36 11.39
C PHE A 152 6.98 -13.66 12.81
N GLY A 153 6.08 -14.63 12.98
CA GLY A 153 5.47 -14.95 14.27
C GLY A 153 4.41 -13.93 14.69
N SER A 154 3.89 -13.13 13.74
CA SER A 154 2.89 -12.11 14.03
C SER A 154 1.56 -12.73 14.45
N ASP A 155 0.96 -12.23 15.53
CA ASP A 155 -0.40 -12.62 15.93
C ASP A 155 -1.43 -11.70 15.25
N PRO A 156 -2.40 -12.22 14.47
CA PRO A 156 -3.47 -11.40 13.89
C PRO A 156 -4.19 -10.51 14.92
N ALA A 157 -4.32 -10.95 16.17
CA ALA A 157 -4.96 -10.18 17.24
C ALA A 157 -4.21 -8.89 17.61
N ASP A 158 -2.90 -8.85 17.36
CA ASP A 158 -2.01 -7.71 17.60
C ASP A 158 -1.80 -6.84 16.35
N MET A 159 -2.24 -7.31 15.18
CA MET A 159 -2.14 -6.55 13.93
C MET A 159 -3.14 -5.39 13.88
N ILE A 160 -2.68 -4.29 13.31
CA ILE A 160 -3.50 -3.16 12.89
C ILE A 160 -3.64 -3.22 11.38
N VAL A 161 -4.88 -3.30 10.91
CA VAL A 161 -5.21 -3.27 9.48
C VAL A 161 -5.87 -1.94 9.14
N GLN A 162 -5.35 -1.25 8.12
CA GLN A 162 -5.90 0.01 7.63
C GLN A 162 -6.23 -0.12 6.13
N LEU A 163 -7.49 0.16 5.78
CA LEU A 163 -7.96 0.21 4.39
C LEU A 163 -7.90 1.66 3.88
N SER A 164 -7.30 1.86 2.72
CA SER A 164 -7.26 3.15 2.02
C SER A 164 -8.63 3.56 1.48
N PRO A 165 -8.78 4.79 0.93
CA PRO A 165 -9.85 5.09 0.00
C PRO A 165 -9.86 4.11 -1.17
N CYS A 166 -11.05 3.65 -1.55
CA CYS A 166 -11.27 2.70 -2.64
C CYS A 166 -12.69 2.85 -3.17
N ILE A 167 -13.02 2.28 -4.32
CA ILE A 167 -14.38 2.38 -4.88
C ILE A 167 -15.35 1.50 -4.09
N ARG A 168 -16.59 1.95 -3.97
CA ARG A 168 -17.62 1.35 -3.09
C ARG A 168 -19.00 1.47 -3.71
N PRO A 169 -19.99 0.68 -3.24
CA PRO A 169 -21.39 0.92 -3.56
C PRO A 169 -21.85 2.35 -3.20
N PRO A 170 -22.76 2.93 -3.99
CA PRO A 170 -23.38 2.41 -5.21
C PRO A 170 -22.53 2.66 -6.48
N ASP A 171 -21.35 3.29 -6.38
CA ASP A 171 -20.49 3.62 -7.52
C ASP A 171 -19.76 2.38 -8.10
N TYR A 172 -19.77 1.27 -7.36
CA TYR A 172 -19.35 -0.04 -7.79
C TYR A 172 -20.20 -1.14 -7.15
N GLU A 173 -20.51 -2.19 -7.90
CA GLU A 173 -21.46 -3.22 -7.47
C GLU A 173 -20.92 -4.15 -6.37
N VAL A 174 -19.60 -4.24 -6.21
CA VAL A 174 -18.95 -5.11 -5.21
C VAL A 174 -18.39 -4.29 -4.07
N ASP A 175 -18.80 -4.61 -2.83
CA ASP A 175 -18.20 -4.05 -1.62
C ASP A 175 -17.03 -4.92 -1.12
N PHE A 176 -15.92 -4.89 -1.86
CA PHE A 176 -14.72 -5.63 -1.44
C PHE A 176 -14.10 -5.05 -0.17
N ALA A 177 -14.36 -3.79 0.19
CA ALA A 177 -13.89 -3.22 1.45
C ALA A 177 -14.56 -3.89 2.65
N ALA A 178 -15.89 -4.05 2.62
CA ALA A 178 -16.63 -4.78 3.65
C ALA A 178 -16.17 -6.25 3.72
N GLU A 179 -15.93 -6.89 2.58
CA GLU A 179 -15.44 -8.26 2.52
C GLU A 179 -14.02 -8.41 3.10
N ILE A 180 -13.09 -7.48 2.81
CA ILE A 180 -11.76 -7.45 3.44
C ILE A 180 -11.89 -7.35 4.96
N VAL A 181 -12.76 -6.47 5.48
CA VAL A 181 -13.00 -6.34 6.93
C VAL A 181 -13.51 -7.66 7.52
N ARG A 182 -14.47 -8.32 6.85
CA ARG A 182 -15.01 -9.62 7.27
C ARG A 182 -13.91 -10.69 7.30
N GLN A 183 -13.08 -10.75 6.27
CA GLN A 183 -11.95 -11.68 6.16
C GLN A 183 -10.93 -11.46 7.28
N CYS A 184 -10.54 -10.22 7.57
CA CYS A 184 -9.64 -9.90 8.68
C CYS A 184 -10.22 -10.32 10.04
N ARG A 185 -11.51 -10.04 10.28
CA ARG A 185 -12.22 -10.46 11.51
C ARG A 185 -12.21 -11.98 11.68
N ALA A 186 -12.42 -12.73 10.59
CA ALA A 186 -12.43 -14.19 10.60
C ALA A 186 -11.06 -14.79 10.98
N LEU A 187 -9.97 -14.08 10.72
CA LEU A 187 -8.60 -14.46 11.14
C LEU A 187 -8.23 -13.99 12.55
N GLY A 188 -9.13 -13.32 13.27
CA GLY A 188 -8.89 -12.85 14.63
C GLY A 188 -8.30 -11.44 14.71
N VAL A 189 -8.20 -10.70 13.60
CA VAL A 189 -7.77 -9.29 13.64
C VAL A 189 -8.80 -8.45 14.39
N LYS A 190 -8.34 -7.81 15.48
CA LYS A 190 -9.19 -7.00 16.35
C LYS A 190 -9.27 -5.54 15.91
N THR A 191 -8.16 -5.00 15.43
CA THR A 191 -8.02 -3.56 15.13
C THR A 191 -8.02 -3.31 13.63
N ILE A 192 -9.18 -2.90 13.11
CA ILE A 192 -9.39 -2.66 11.68
C ILE A 192 -9.96 -1.26 11.49
N HIS A 193 -9.27 -0.45 10.69
CA HIS A 193 -9.66 0.90 10.34
C HIS A 193 -9.99 0.96 8.86
N ASP A 194 -11.18 1.45 8.55
CA ASP A 194 -11.63 1.69 7.18
C ASP A 194 -11.77 3.20 6.95
N SER A 195 -11.13 3.72 5.90
CA SER A 195 -11.30 5.13 5.51
C SER A 195 -12.76 5.48 5.20
N ARG A 196 -13.55 4.50 4.73
CA ARG A 196 -14.93 4.67 4.24
C ARG A 196 -15.09 5.71 3.12
N VAL A 197 -13.99 6.09 2.47
CA VAL A 197 -13.99 7.06 1.37
C VAL A 197 -14.11 6.33 0.04
N CYS A 198 -15.03 6.80 -0.82
CA CYS A 198 -15.20 6.32 -2.20
C CYS A 198 -14.37 7.16 -3.18
N THR A 199 -13.41 6.55 -3.87
CA THR A 199 -12.53 7.25 -4.85
C THR A 199 -13.29 7.84 -6.03
N ALA A 200 -14.42 7.23 -6.43
CA ALA A 200 -15.24 7.71 -7.53
C ALA A 200 -16.03 8.99 -7.22
N ARG A 201 -16.18 9.36 -5.93
CA ARG A 201 -17.02 10.51 -5.51
C ARG A 201 -16.26 11.83 -5.41
N ASP A 202 -14.94 11.79 -5.30
CA ASP A 202 -14.11 12.99 -5.23
C ASP A 202 -12.92 12.86 -6.19
N LEU A 203 -13.19 13.13 -7.46
CA LEU A 203 -12.19 13.09 -8.52
C LEU A 203 -11.19 14.26 -8.46
N LYS A 204 -11.39 15.25 -7.57
CA LYS A 204 -10.36 16.27 -7.32
C LYS A 204 -9.27 15.72 -6.41
N ARG A 205 -9.64 14.85 -5.47
CA ARG A 205 -8.74 14.26 -4.48
C ARG A 205 -8.21 12.89 -4.89
N TYR A 206 -8.94 12.11 -5.66
CA TYR A 206 -8.57 10.75 -6.03
C TYR A 206 -8.62 10.50 -7.54
N TYR A 207 -7.84 9.52 -7.99
CA TYR A 207 -8.00 8.90 -9.31
C TYR A 207 -9.00 7.75 -9.20
N SER A 208 -9.90 7.64 -10.19
CA SER A 208 -10.88 6.55 -10.26
C SER A 208 -10.91 5.96 -11.66
N TYR A 209 -10.48 4.71 -11.78
CA TYR A 209 -10.46 4.00 -13.06
C TYR A 209 -11.87 3.85 -13.64
N ARG A 210 -12.85 3.53 -12.79
CA ARG A 210 -14.25 3.34 -13.18
C ARG A 210 -14.90 4.65 -13.59
N ALA A 211 -14.79 5.70 -12.77
CA ALA A 211 -15.43 6.98 -13.06
C ALA A 211 -14.81 7.67 -14.29
N GLU A 212 -13.50 7.52 -14.49
CA GLU A 212 -12.75 8.13 -15.59
C GLU A 212 -12.55 7.19 -16.79
N LYS A 213 -13.32 6.09 -16.85
CA LYS A 213 -13.37 5.16 -18.00
C LYS A 213 -12.00 4.66 -18.45
N GLY A 214 -11.14 4.38 -17.48
CA GLY A 214 -9.82 3.78 -17.66
C GLY A 214 -8.68 4.74 -17.99
N LYS A 215 -8.97 6.01 -18.29
CA LYS A 215 -7.95 7.04 -18.57
C LYS A 215 -7.72 7.90 -17.32
N THR A 216 -6.89 7.40 -16.41
CA THR A 216 -6.66 8.04 -15.12
C THR A 216 -5.27 7.74 -14.54
N GLY A 217 -4.89 8.51 -13.51
CA GLY A 217 -3.69 8.36 -12.71
C GLY A 217 -3.71 7.15 -11.79
N ARG A 218 -2.70 7.03 -10.93
CA ARG A 218 -2.65 6.05 -9.84
C ARG A 218 -2.22 6.76 -8.58
N MET A 219 -2.94 6.53 -7.49
CA MET A 219 -2.45 6.83 -6.16
C MET A 219 -1.32 5.85 -5.82
N LEU A 220 -0.27 6.35 -5.19
CA LEU A 220 0.77 5.54 -4.55
C LEU A 220 0.44 5.37 -3.05
N ALA A 221 0.28 4.13 -2.62
CA ALA A 221 0.32 3.77 -1.20
C ALA A 221 1.74 3.33 -0.83
N VAL A 222 2.28 3.83 0.29
CA VAL A 222 3.60 3.41 0.80
C VAL A 222 3.61 3.21 2.31
N ILE A 223 4.41 2.24 2.77
CA ILE A 223 4.71 2.03 4.19
C ILE A 223 6.12 1.45 4.36
N GLY A 224 6.86 1.91 5.37
CA GLY A 224 8.19 1.41 5.71
C GLY A 224 8.40 1.37 7.22
N LEU A 225 9.17 0.40 7.70
CA LEU A 225 9.58 0.31 9.10
C LEU A 225 10.75 1.26 9.37
N ASN A 226 10.65 2.02 10.46
CA ASN A 226 11.72 2.90 10.92
C ASN A 226 13.01 2.10 11.14
N PRO A 227 14.18 2.60 10.68
CA PRO A 227 15.48 2.11 11.12
C PRO A 227 15.53 2.06 12.64
N THR A 228 16.22 1.05 13.18
CA THR A 228 16.63 1.13 14.58
C THR A 228 17.47 2.38 14.75
N SER A 229 17.14 3.23 15.72
CA SER A 229 18.01 4.34 16.10
C SER A 229 19.42 3.79 16.32
N ALA A 230 20.41 4.34 15.61
CA ALA A 230 21.79 4.10 15.96
C ALA A 230 22.00 4.69 17.37
N ASN A 231 22.39 3.86 18.33
CA ASN A 231 23.02 4.34 19.56
C ASN A 231 24.37 4.96 19.21
#